data_AF-A0A2R6H7C2-F1
#
_entry.id   AF-A0A2R6H7C2-F1
#
_cell.length_a   1.000
_cell.length_b   1.000
_cell.length_c   1.000
_cell.angle_alpha   90.00
_cell.angle_beta   90.00
_cell.angle_gamma   90.00
#
_symmetry.space_group_name_H-M   'P 1'
#
loop_
_entity.id
_entity.type
_entity.pdbx_description
1 polymer ?
#
loop_
_entity_poly.entity_id
_entity_poly.type
_entity_poly.pdbx_seq_one_letter_code
_entity_poly.pdbx_strand_id
1 'polypeptide(L)'
;MTTPNPQTDGSAERVVVSYPADLSQWGRNTVEDDPFRSYLGKTLGSVSPGETVEAFVGVGCCGDTLDVPLRIEAIEGGDTVTEETSVTY
;
A
#
# COMPACT_ATOMS: atom_id res chain seq x y z
N MET A 1 29.16 2.02 -7.62
CA MET A 1 28.71 3.42 -7.73
C MET A 1 27.20 3.35 -7.83
N THR A 2 26.50 3.61 -6.71
CA THR A 2 25.03 3.65 -6.69
C THR A 2 24.60 4.84 -7.53
N THR A 3 23.93 4.57 -8.65
CA THR A 3 23.29 5.59 -9.48
C THR A 3 22.41 6.46 -8.58
N PRO A 4 22.56 7.80 -8.56
CA PRO A 4 21.54 8.64 -7.96
C PRO A 4 20.30 8.46 -8.85
N ASN A 5 19.28 7.75 -8.35
CA ASN A 5 18.00 7.65 -9.02
C ASN A 5 17.52 9.11 -9.16
N PRO A 6 17.41 9.65 -10.39
CA PRO A 6 17.05 11.04 -10.56
C PRO A 6 15.67 11.21 -9.97
N GLN A 7 15.58 12.11 -9.00
CA GLN A 7 14.39 12.64 -8.36
C GLN A 7 13.10 12.14 -8.97
N THR A 8 12.43 11.26 -8.22
CA THR A 8 11.03 10.98 -8.43
C THR A 8 10.25 12.22 -7.98
N ASP A 9 10.29 13.28 -8.80
CA ASP A 9 9.48 14.50 -8.65
C ASP A 9 8.00 14.11 -8.85
N GLY A 10 7.43 13.44 -7.85
CA GLY A 10 6.10 12.83 -7.90
C GLY A 10 5.93 11.56 -7.07
N SER A 11 6.98 10.94 -6.51
CA SER A 11 6.75 9.79 -5.61
C SER A 11 6.30 10.22 -4.23
N ALA A 12 5.35 9.46 -3.69
CA ALA A 12 5.02 9.50 -2.28
C ALA A 12 6.23 9.04 -1.45
N GLU A 13 6.69 9.89 -0.54
CA GLU A 13 7.67 9.50 0.48
C GLU A 13 7.01 8.66 1.57
N ARG A 14 5.77 9.05 1.91
CA ARG A 14 4.97 8.40 2.94
C ARG A 14 3.49 8.39 2.55
N VAL A 15 2.82 7.27 2.78
CA VAL A 15 1.38 7.12 2.60
C VAL A 15 0.78 6.55 3.87
N VAL A 16 -0.27 7.18 4.35
CA VAL A 16 -1.10 6.69 5.46
C VAL A 16 -2.34 6.04 4.86
N VAL A 17 -2.55 4.76 5.16
CA VAL A 17 -3.70 3.99 4.66
C VAL A 17 -4.48 3.39 5.81
N SER A 18 -5.80 3.47 5.77
CA SER A 18 -6.66 2.80 6.74
C SER A 18 -7.38 1.62 6.10
N TYR A 19 -7.72 0.61 6.91
CA TYR A 19 -8.52 -0.54 6.49
C TYR A 19 -9.88 -0.55 7.22
N PRO A 20 -10.93 -1.17 6.65
CA PRO A 20 -12.24 -1.25 7.27
C PRO A 20 -12.18 -1.93 8.63
N ALA A 21 -13.00 -1.46 9.57
CA ALA A 21 -13.12 -2.06 10.90
C ALA A 21 -13.57 -3.54 10.82
N ASP A 22 -14.38 -3.88 9.82
CA ASP A 22 -14.85 -5.23 9.50
C ASP A 22 -13.75 -6.18 8.98
N LEU A 23 -12.52 -5.70 8.79
CA LEU A 23 -11.40 -6.55 8.42
C LEU A 23 -11.11 -7.56 9.55
N SER A 24 -11.05 -8.83 9.17
CA SER A 24 -10.68 -9.92 10.08
C SER A 24 -9.26 -9.76 10.62
N GLN A 25 -8.98 -10.27 11.82
CA GLN A 25 -7.64 -10.21 12.43
C GLN A 25 -6.53 -10.77 11.53
N TRP A 26 -6.82 -11.85 10.79
CA TRP A 26 -5.89 -12.41 9.81
C TRP A 26 -5.55 -11.40 8.72
N GLY A 27 -6.57 -10.74 8.14
CA GLY A 27 -6.38 -9.71 7.14
C GLY A 27 -5.59 -8.53 7.68
N ARG A 28 -5.84 -8.11 8.92
CA ARG A 28 -5.07 -7.06 9.61
C ARG A 28 -3.59 -7.42 9.72
N ASN A 29 -3.27 -8.61 10.22
CA ASN A 29 -1.88 -9.04 10.31
C ASN A 29 -1.21 -9.09 8.93
N THR A 30 -1.91 -9.60 7.92
CA THR A 30 -1.35 -9.67 6.57
C THR A 30 -1.13 -8.30 5.94
N VAL A 31 -2.03 -7.33 6.14
CA VAL A 31 -1.78 -5.98 5.62
C VAL A 31 -0.65 -5.31 6.40
N GLU A 32 -0.58 -5.52 7.72
CA GLU A 32 0.46 -4.93 8.57
C GLU A 32 1.86 -5.53 8.35
N ASP A 33 1.96 -6.69 7.70
CA ASP A 33 3.20 -7.40 7.36
C ASP A 33 4.08 -6.64 6.33
N ASP A 34 5.40 -6.63 6.55
CA ASP A 34 6.41 -6.03 5.65
C ASP A 34 6.34 -6.48 4.17
N PRO A 35 6.19 -7.79 3.85
CA PRO A 35 6.08 -8.21 2.46
C PRO A 35 4.83 -7.66 1.76
N PHE A 36 3.74 -7.43 2.51
CA PHE A 36 2.54 -6.83 1.95
C PHE A 36 2.73 -5.34 1.64
N ARG A 37 3.45 -4.60 2.49
CA ARG A 37 3.81 -3.20 2.21
C ARG A 37 4.62 -3.05 0.92
N SER A 38 5.59 -3.94 0.74
CA SER A 38 6.38 -4.00 -0.52
C SER A 38 5.49 -4.28 -1.73
N TYR A 39 4.48 -5.14 -1.58
CA TYR A 39 3.50 -5.42 -2.64
C TYR A 39 2.61 -4.19 -2.93
N LEU A 40 2.11 -3.49 -1.91
CA LEU A 40 1.36 -2.26 -2.07
C LEU A 40 2.18 -1.21 -2.83
N GLY A 41 3.46 -1.06 -2.50
CA GLY A 41 4.42 -0.21 -3.21
C GLY A 41 4.46 -0.45 -4.73
N LYS A 42 4.26 -1.69 -5.17
CA LYS A 42 4.28 -2.10 -6.59
C LYS A 42 2.93 -1.94 -7.29
N THR A 43 1.86 -2.03 -6.52
CA THR A 43 0.51 -2.25 -7.07
C THR A 43 -0.36 -1.00 -7.01
N LEU A 44 -0.13 -0.13 -6.03
CA LEU A 44 -0.91 1.11 -5.84
C LEU A 44 -0.71 2.11 -6.99
N GLY A 45 0.54 2.32 -7.43
CA GLY A 45 0.83 3.32 -8.46
C GLY A 45 0.45 4.73 -8.00
N SER A 46 -0.24 5.51 -8.83
CA SER A 46 -0.68 6.86 -8.46
C SER A 46 -1.98 6.84 -7.66
N VAL A 47 -1.98 7.45 -6.47
CA VAL A 47 -3.13 7.49 -5.55
C VAL A 47 -3.41 8.89 -5.05
N SER A 48 -4.66 9.16 -4.69
CA SER A 48 -5.11 10.44 -4.12
C SER A 48 -5.60 10.31 -2.68
N PRO A 49 -5.45 11.34 -1.82
CA PRO A 49 -6.01 11.31 -0.47
C PRO A 49 -7.55 11.24 -0.53
N GLY A 50 -8.13 10.33 0.26
CA GLY A 50 -9.55 9.98 0.27
C GLY A 50 -9.94 8.90 -0.73
N GLU A 51 -9.03 8.50 -1.62
CA GLU A 51 -9.23 7.39 -2.56
C GLU A 51 -9.28 6.05 -1.82
N THR A 52 -10.07 5.12 -2.35
CA THR A 52 -10.13 3.74 -1.85
C THR A 52 -9.56 2.82 -2.93
N VAL A 53 -8.58 2.03 -2.54
CA VAL A 53 -7.83 1.12 -3.41
C VAL A 53 -8.09 -0.32 -2.96
N GLU A 54 -8.35 -1.19 -3.92
CA GLU A 54 -8.59 -2.61 -3.65
C GLU A 54 -7.25 -3.33 -3.59
N ALA A 55 -6.87 -3.76 -2.39
CA ALA A 55 -5.63 -4.51 -2.18
C ALA A 55 -5.93 -6.01 -2.15
N PHE A 56 -5.30 -6.76 -3.05
CA PHE A 56 -5.46 -8.21 -3.12
C PHE A 56 -4.64 -8.89 -2.04
N VAL A 57 -5.31 -9.61 -1.16
CA VAL A 57 -4.68 -10.42 -0.11
C VAL A 57 -4.92 -11.90 -0.42
N GLY A 58 -3.86 -12.64 -0.75
CA GLY A 58 -3.95 -14.08 -0.99
C GLY A 58 -4.06 -14.85 0.33
N VAL A 59 -5.20 -15.50 0.61
CA VAL A 59 -5.41 -16.24 1.88
C VAL A 59 -4.76 -17.63 1.93
N GLY A 60 -3.82 -17.94 1.04
CA GLY A 60 -3.11 -19.21 1.04
C GLY A 60 -3.94 -20.39 0.49
N CYS A 61 -3.47 -21.62 0.79
CA CYS A 61 -3.56 -22.87 -0.01
C CYS A 61 -4.90 -23.27 -0.68
N CYS A 62 -6.03 -22.69 -0.29
CA CYS A 62 -7.35 -22.97 -0.90
C CYS A 62 -7.80 -21.95 -1.95
N GLY A 63 -7.01 -20.88 -2.21
CA GLY A 63 -7.16 -20.05 -3.40
C GLY A 63 -8.22 -18.95 -3.30
N ASP A 64 -8.75 -18.64 -2.13
CA ASP A 64 -9.58 -17.45 -1.99
C ASP A 64 -8.68 -16.20 -2.10
N THR A 65 -9.09 -15.26 -2.94
CA THR A 65 -8.52 -13.91 -2.97
C THR A 65 -9.46 -13.02 -2.20
N LEU A 66 -8.94 -12.37 -1.15
CA LEU A 66 -9.71 -11.38 -0.43
C LEU A 66 -9.31 -10.00 -0.92
N ASP A 67 -10.26 -9.30 -1.52
CA ASP A 67 -10.13 -7.89 -1.85
C ASP A 67 -10.39 -7.06 -0.59
N VAL A 68 -9.35 -6.38 -0.13
CA VAL A 68 -9.44 -5.50 1.03
C VAL A 68 -9.44 -4.06 0.55
N PRO A 69 -10.54 -3.31 0.73
CA PRO A 69 -10.56 -1.90 0.40
C PRO A 69 -9.70 -1.15 1.42
N LEU A 70 -8.57 -0.62 0.98
CA LEU A 70 -7.74 0.29 1.77
C LEU A 70 -8.09 1.71 1.38
N ARG A 71 -8.19 2.60 2.35
CA ARG A 71 -8.45 4.02 2.10
C ARG A 71 -7.20 4.82 2.34
N ILE A 72 -6.82 5.64 1.38
CA ILE A 72 -5.72 6.57 1.51
C ILE A 72 -6.18 7.72 2.40
N GLU A 73 -5.60 7.85 3.58
CA GLU A 73 -5.93 8.92 4.51
C GLU A 73 -5.05 10.15 4.25
N ALA A 74 -3.75 9.94 3.99
CA ALA A 74 -2.81 11.00 3.72
C ALA A 74 -1.65 10.54 2.84
N ILE A 75 -1.07 11.47 2.11
CA ILE A 75 0.10 11.26 1.26
C ILE A 75 1.06 12.43 1.50
N GLU A 76 2.34 12.13 1.67
CA GLU A 76 3.41 13.13 1.79
C GLU A 76 4.45 12.94 0.68
N GLY A 77 4.94 14.07 0.15
CA GLY A 77 5.79 14.09 -1.04
C GLY A 77 4.94 14.25 -2.30
N GLY A 78 4.82 13.20 -3.10
CA GLY A 78 3.98 13.14 -4.31
C GLY A 78 2.89 12.08 -4.27
N ASP A 79 2.13 11.94 -5.36
CA ASP A 79 0.98 11.03 -5.48
C ASP A 79 1.34 9.60 -5.97
N THR A 80 2.58 9.37 -6.39
CA THR A 80 2.99 8.08 -6.96
C THR A 80 3.64 7.16 -5.92
N VAL A 81 2.96 6.09 -5.57
CA VAL A 81 3.44 5.07 -4.64
C VAL A 81 4.38 4.09 -5.35
N THR A 82 5.55 3.86 -4.75
CA THR A 82 6.58 2.95 -5.27
C THR A 82 7.08 2.00 -4.16
N GLU A 83 7.99 1.08 -4.51
CA GLU A 83 8.65 0.19 -3.53
C GLU A 83 9.43 0.95 -2.43
N GLU A 84 9.82 2.20 -2.70
CA GLU A 84 10.58 3.04 -1.76
C GLU A 84 9.66 3.84 -0.83
N THR A 85 8.35 3.89 -1.13
CA THR A 85 7.36 4.63 -0.34
C THR A 85 7.13 3.97 1.01
N SER A 86 7.18 4.77 2.07
CA SER A 86 6.84 4.30 3.42
C SER A 86 5.32 4.23 3.62
N VAL A 87 4.76 3.01 3.65
CA VAL A 87 3.33 2.78 3.94
C VAL A 87 3.11 2.57 5.45
N THR A 88 2.19 3.34 6.04
CA THR A 88 1.78 3.21 7.45
C THR A 88 0.26 3.15 7.58
N TYR A 89 -0.22 2.62 8.71
CA TYR A 89 -1.63 2.49 9.07
C TYR A 89 -2.07 3.50 10.13
#